data_AF-A0A938FZV7-F1
#
_entry.id   AF-A0A938FZV7-F1
#
_cell.length_a   1.000
_cell.length_b   1.000
_cell.length_c   1.000
_cell.angle_alpha   90.00
_cell.angle_beta   90.00
_cell.angle_gamma   90.00
#
_symmetry.space_group_name_H-M   'P 1'
#
loop_
_entity.id
_entity.type
_entity.pdbx_description
1 polymer ?
#
loop_
_entity_poly.entity_id
_entity_poly.type
_entity_poly.pdbx_seq_one_letter_code
_entity_poly.pdbx_strand_id
1 'polypeptide(L)'
;MRTHTHAHEKKAPNRHWIEVVEMLDTERSNIRRRHHTIPRLFVGVTIVEPGPALERRWNHRRAKNPGQYGEIRYDLMSTASTIDKAKADRRYRETVKRLMARGFTVNGDTTTWRIYVIELDNSHRPGCPGYFYVGQTTKPVVERIEQHRHGVRRGSGILYSREAHRYFRAWRPDIGPKGPFFSEEAALQAESLTRVMLENRGYTVTGGSERYEWAQGRRQLARPRPPRPPRTPS
;
A
#
# COMPACT_ATOMS: atom_id res chain seq x y z
N MET A 1 -39.71 -33.42 -45.93
CA MET A 1 -39.38 -32.64 -44.71
C MET A 1 -37.90 -32.76 -44.43
N ARG A 2 -37.11 -31.67 -44.56
CA ARG A 2 -35.69 -31.65 -44.18
C ARG A 2 -35.58 -31.11 -42.76
N THR A 3 -35.17 -31.94 -41.81
CA THR A 3 -34.86 -31.55 -40.44
C THR A 3 -33.44 -30.99 -40.41
N HIS A 4 -33.31 -29.66 -40.31
CA HIS A 4 -32.04 -29.02 -40.00
C HIS A 4 -31.77 -29.14 -38.50
N THR A 5 -30.93 -30.11 -38.13
CA THR A 5 -30.37 -30.20 -36.78
C THR A 5 -29.29 -29.13 -36.65
N HIS A 6 -29.60 -28.00 -36.00
CA HIS A 6 -28.57 -27.02 -35.62
C HIS A 6 -27.68 -27.65 -34.54
N ALA A 7 -26.51 -28.14 -34.94
CA ALA A 7 -25.44 -28.45 -34.02
C ALA A 7 -25.01 -27.13 -33.36
N HIS A 8 -25.27 -26.98 -32.06
CA HIS A 8 -24.72 -25.90 -31.26
C HIS A 8 -23.20 -26.06 -31.23
N GLU A 9 -22.49 -25.34 -32.10
CA GLU A 9 -21.05 -25.18 -32.02
C GLU A 9 -20.69 -24.66 -30.61
N LYS A 10 -20.02 -25.48 -29.82
CA LYS A 10 -19.54 -25.09 -28.49
C LYS A 10 -18.49 -23.99 -28.69
N LYS A 11 -18.91 -22.73 -28.51
CA LYS A 11 -18.05 -21.56 -28.58
C LYS A 11 -16.83 -21.77 -27.69
N ALA A 12 -15.63 -21.62 -28.24
CA ALA A 12 -14.39 -21.80 -27.49
C ALA A 12 -14.40 -20.93 -26.21
N PRO A 13 -13.85 -21.42 -25.08
CA PRO A 13 -13.91 -20.71 -23.82
C PRO A 13 -13.14 -19.38 -23.92
N ASN A 14 -13.78 -18.30 -23.44
CA ASN A 14 -13.16 -16.97 -23.43
C ASN A 14 -11.90 -16.96 -22.55
N ARG A 15 -10.79 -16.46 -23.10
CA ARG A 15 -9.59 -16.17 -22.33
C ARG A 15 -9.69 -14.80 -21.67
N HIS A 16 -9.29 -14.72 -20.42
CA HIS A 16 -9.26 -13.51 -19.62
C HIS A 16 -7.83 -12.97 -19.50
N TRP A 17 -7.72 -11.66 -19.66
CA TRP A 17 -6.51 -10.86 -19.58
C TRP A 17 -6.69 -9.75 -18.54
N ILE A 18 -5.58 -9.22 -18.03
CA ILE A 18 -5.60 -8.04 -17.17
C ILE A 18 -5.23 -6.82 -18.00
N GLU A 19 -6.12 -5.85 -18.09
CA GLU A 19 -5.87 -4.57 -18.74
C GLU A 19 -5.46 -3.51 -17.72
N VAL A 20 -4.53 -2.64 -18.12
CA VAL A 20 -4.08 -1.49 -17.35
C VAL A 20 -4.10 -0.28 -18.27
N VAL A 21 -4.83 0.77 -17.89
CA VAL A 21 -4.99 1.98 -18.69
C VAL A 21 -4.79 3.19 -17.80
N GLU A 22 -4.11 4.21 -18.32
CA GLU A 22 -3.97 5.46 -17.58
C GLU A 22 -5.32 6.16 -17.43
N MET A 23 -5.54 6.71 -16.25
CA MET A 23 -6.66 7.58 -15.93
C MET A 23 -6.12 9.01 -15.89
N LEU A 24 -6.66 9.86 -16.76
CA LEU A 24 -6.27 11.26 -16.82
C LEU A 24 -6.89 12.03 -15.66
N ASP A 25 -6.17 13.03 -15.17
CA ASP A 25 -6.73 13.96 -14.19
C ASP A 25 -7.60 14.96 -14.93
N THR A 26 -8.90 14.84 -14.72
CA THR A 26 -9.87 15.83 -15.16
C THR A 26 -10.24 16.71 -13.98
N GLU A 27 -10.65 17.95 -14.25
CA GLU A 27 -11.24 18.83 -13.24
C GLU A 27 -12.44 18.20 -12.52
N ARG A 28 -13.13 17.25 -13.19
CA ARG A 28 -14.23 16.46 -12.61
C ARG A 28 -13.74 15.36 -11.67
N SER A 29 -12.52 14.88 -11.84
CA SER A 29 -11.95 13.85 -10.98
C SER A 29 -11.34 14.48 -9.73
N ASN A 30 -12.16 14.73 -8.71
CA ASN A 30 -11.72 15.15 -7.37
C ASN A 30 -10.85 14.10 -6.64
N ILE A 31 -10.37 13.08 -7.33
CA ILE A 31 -9.59 11.98 -6.77
C ILE A 31 -8.12 12.37 -6.77
N ARG A 32 -7.57 12.59 -5.58
CA ARG A 32 -6.14 12.88 -5.40
C ARG A 32 -5.27 11.67 -5.75
N ARG A 33 -4.12 11.91 -6.37
CA ARG A 33 -3.08 10.89 -6.56
C ARG A 33 -2.45 10.51 -5.21
N ARG A 34 -2.06 9.25 -5.06
CA ARG A 34 -1.26 8.76 -3.91
C ARG A 34 0.14 9.33 -3.93
N HIS A 35 0.72 9.40 -5.12
CA HIS A 35 1.98 10.08 -5.39
C HIS A 35 1.78 11.07 -6.55
N HIS A 36 2.12 12.34 -6.34
CA HIS A 36 1.79 13.42 -7.28
C HIS A 36 2.37 13.22 -8.69
N THR A 37 3.58 12.67 -8.81
CA THR A 37 4.22 12.40 -10.11
C THR A 37 3.84 11.06 -10.77
N ILE A 38 3.12 10.17 -10.07
CA ILE A 38 2.79 8.83 -10.61
C ILE A 38 1.36 8.85 -11.12
N PRO A 39 1.09 8.38 -12.35
CA PRO A 39 -0.25 8.45 -12.93
C PRO A 39 -1.27 7.59 -12.17
N ARG A 40 -2.54 7.86 -12.42
CA ARG A 40 -3.65 7.02 -11.96
C ARG A 40 -3.88 5.92 -12.98
N LEU A 41 -4.28 4.75 -12.52
CA LEU A 41 -4.51 3.60 -13.38
C LEU A 41 -5.92 3.06 -13.18
N PHE A 42 -6.57 2.72 -14.28
CA PHE A 42 -7.64 1.75 -14.33
C PHE A 42 -7.03 0.38 -14.53
N VAL A 43 -7.43 -0.58 -13.69
CA VAL A 43 -7.09 -1.99 -13.86
C VAL A 43 -8.39 -2.77 -13.99
N GLY A 44 -8.47 -3.66 -14.98
CA GLY A 44 -9.66 -4.45 -15.24
C GLY A 44 -9.35 -5.85 -15.73
N VAL A 45 -10.37 -6.71 -15.75
CA VAL A 45 -10.33 -8.00 -16.44
C VAL A 45 -11.03 -7.83 -17.79
N THR A 46 -10.39 -8.26 -18.86
CA THR A 46 -10.93 -8.19 -20.22
C THR A 46 -10.85 -9.55 -20.92
N ILE A 47 -11.76 -9.79 -21.86
CA ILE A 47 -11.69 -10.96 -22.77
C ILE A 47 -10.99 -10.61 -24.10
N VAL A 48 -10.66 -9.33 -24.31
CA VAL A 48 -9.97 -8.86 -25.50
C VAL A 48 -8.47 -9.01 -25.31
N GLU A 49 -7.83 -9.69 -26.24
CA GLU A 49 -6.38 -9.91 -26.23
C GLU A 49 -5.60 -8.59 -26.34
N PRO A 50 -4.52 -8.41 -25.56
CA PRO A 50 -3.61 -7.27 -25.69
C PRO A 50 -3.11 -7.10 -27.13
N GLY A 51 -3.13 -5.86 -27.64
CA GLY A 51 -2.74 -5.53 -29.00
C GLY A 51 -3.85 -4.77 -29.75
N PRO A 52 -3.91 -4.88 -31.10
CA PRO A 52 -4.78 -4.04 -31.94
C PRO A 52 -6.27 -4.11 -31.59
N ALA A 53 -6.76 -5.28 -31.16
CA ALA A 53 -8.15 -5.44 -30.76
C ALA A 53 -8.47 -4.66 -29.47
N LEU A 54 -7.56 -4.68 -28.50
CA LEU A 54 -7.69 -3.94 -27.26
C LEU A 54 -7.58 -2.43 -27.50
N GLU A 55 -6.69 -1.99 -28.39
CA GLU A 55 -6.59 -0.60 -28.80
C GLU A 55 -7.87 -0.08 -29.42
N ARG A 56 -8.48 -0.83 -30.35
CA ARG A 56 -9.79 -0.45 -30.94
C ARG A 56 -10.87 -0.29 -29.87
N ARG A 57 -10.93 -1.21 -28.89
CA ARG A 57 -11.89 -1.13 -27.77
C ARG A 57 -11.68 0.14 -26.93
N TRP A 58 -10.43 0.48 -26.62
CA TRP A 58 -10.13 1.65 -25.80
C TRP A 58 -10.21 2.97 -26.56
N ASN A 59 -9.88 2.99 -27.87
CA ASN A 59 -10.14 4.14 -28.74
C ASN A 59 -11.63 4.49 -28.76
N HIS A 60 -12.51 3.49 -28.87
CA HIS A 60 -13.95 3.71 -28.78
C HIS A 60 -14.37 4.27 -27.40
N ARG A 61 -13.80 3.76 -26.30
CA ARG A 61 -14.08 4.28 -24.95
C ARG A 61 -13.58 5.71 -24.76
N ARG A 62 -12.40 6.05 -25.29
CA ARG A 62 -11.81 7.40 -25.28
C ARG A 62 -12.67 8.38 -26.07
N ALA A 63 -13.14 7.99 -27.26
CA ALA A 63 -14.05 8.81 -28.07
C ALA A 63 -15.37 9.10 -27.33
N LYS A 64 -15.90 8.12 -26.57
CA LYS A 64 -17.11 8.30 -25.76
C LYS A 64 -16.89 9.09 -24.47
N ASN A 65 -15.68 9.12 -23.94
CA ASN A 65 -15.34 9.78 -22.68
C ASN A 65 -14.07 10.63 -22.86
N PRO A 66 -14.16 11.75 -23.59
CA PRO A 66 -13.01 12.58 -23.90
C PRO A 66 -12.31 13.05 -22.62
N GLY A 67 -10.98 12.92 -22.60
CA GLY A 67 -10.16 13.38 -21.48
C GLY A 67 -10.20 12.51 -20.21
N GLN A 68 -10.93 11.38 -20.18
CA GLN A 68 -10.96 10.51 -19.00
C GLN A 68 -9.86 9.43 -18.98
N TYR A 69 -9.53 8.88 -20.14
CA TYR A 69 -8.62 7.75 -20.28
C TYR A 69 -7.42 8.12 -21.16
N GLY A 70 -6.22 7.77 -20.70
CA GLY A 70 -4.95 7.94 -21.41
C GLY A 70 -4.56 6.67 -22.15
N GLU A 71 -3.26 6.39 -22.20
CA GLU A 71 -2.68 5.25 -22.92
C GLU A 71 -2.91 3.91 -22.20
N ILE A 72 -2.84 2.82 -22.98
CA ILE A 72 -2.80 1.47 -22.43
C ILE A 72 -1.38 1.17 -21.95
N ARG A 73 -1.24 0.76 -20.69
CA ARG A 73 0.05 0.49 -20.05
C ARG A 73 0.41 -0.98 -20.17
N TYR A 74 0.76 -1.40 -21.39
CA TYR A 74 1.21 -2.76 -21.67
C TYR A 74 2.42 -3.18 -20.83
N ASP A 75 3.30 -2.24 -20.48
CA ASP A 75 4.44 -2.43 -19.59
C ASP A 75 4.05 -2.83 -18.15
N LEU A 76 2.83 -2.51 -17.74
CA LEU A 76 2.28 -2.83 -16.41
C LEU A 76 1.34 -4.04 -16.43
N MET A 77 0.95 -4.52 -17.61
CA MET A 77 0.07 -5.66 -17.80
C MET A 77 0.82 -6.98 -17.60
N SER A 78 0.09 -8.03 -17.23
CA SER A 78 0.61 -9.40 -17.30
C SER A 78 0.43 -9.94 -18.72
N THR A 79 1.45 -10.58 -19.27
CA THR A 79 1.36 -11.32 -20.54
C THR A 79 0.59 -12.63 -20.43
N ALA A 80 0.23 -13.06 -19.22
CA ALA A 80 -0.44 -14.33 -18.98
C ALA A 80 -1.97 -14.22 -19.04
N SER A 81 -2.60 -14.98 -19.93
CA SER A 81 -4.06 -15.18 -19.95
C SER A 81 -4.50 -16.41 -19.15
N THR A 82 -5.81 -16.55 -18.92
CA THR A 82 -6.41 -17.73 -18.30
C THR A 82 -7.86 -17.90 -18.75
N ILE A 83 -8.31 -19.14 -18.96
CA ILE A 83 -9.73 -19.44 -19.21
C ILE A 83 -10.54 -19.44 -17.91
N ASP A 84 -9.89 -19.71 -16.77
CA ASP A 84 -10.52 -19.69 -15.45
C ASP A 84 -10.69 -18.25 -14.94
N LYS A 85 -11.95 -17.86 -14.74
CA LYS A 85 -12.37 -16.55 -14.26
C LYS A 85 -11.92 -16.29 -12.81
N ALA A 86 -11.96 -17.28 -11.92
CA ALA A 86 -11.50 -17.11 -10.53
C ALA A 86 -9.99 -16.84 -10.48
N LYS A 87 -9.22 -17.51 -11.35
CA LYS A 87 -7.79 -17.23 -11.52
C LYS A 87 -7.54 -15.84 -12.09
N ALA A 88 -8.38 -15.36 -13.02
CA ALA A 88 -8.30 -14.01 -13.55
C ALA A 88 -8.57 -12.95 -12.45
N ASP A 89 -9.59 -13.16 -11.62
CA ASP A 89 -9.94 -12.23 -10.54
C ASP A 89 -8.86 -12.20 -9.45
N ARG A 90 -8.21 -13.33 -9.17
CA ARG A 90 -7.03 -13.36 -8.29
C ARG A 90 -5.88 -12.54 -8.87
N ARG A 91 -5.53 -12.75 -10.15
CA ARG A 91 -4.48 -11.96 -10.84
C ARG A 91 -4.81 -10.48 -10.88
N TYR A 92 -6.08 -10.13 -11.04
CA TYR A 92 -6.56 -8.76 -10.96
C TYR A 92 -6.23 -8.15 -9.60
N ARG A 93 -6.62 -8.80 -8.49
CA ARG A 93 -6.32 -8.32 -7.13
C ARG A 93 -4.82 -8.22 -6.85
N GLU A 94 -4.03 -9.19 -7.29
CA GLU A 94 -2.57 -9.18 -7.18
C GLU A 94 -1.95 -8.02 -7.95
N THR A 95 -2.44 -7.76 -9.17
CA THR A 95 -1.99 -6.64 -10.01
C THR A 95 -2.31 -5.30 -9.35
N VAL A 96 -3.53 -5.13 -8.85
CA VAL A 96 -3.94 -3.93 -8.09
C VAL A 96 -3.02 -3.74 -6.88
N LYS A 97 -2.85 -4.76 -6.03
CA LYS A 97 -1.99 -4.69 -4.84
C LYS A 97 -0.54 -4.33 -5.19
N ARG A 98 0.03 -4.94 -6.22
CA ARG A 98 1.41 -4.68 -6.68
C ARG A 98 1.58 -3.25 -7.19
N LEU A 99 0.67 -2.78 -8.04
CA LEU A 99 0.72 -1.42 -8.59
C LEU A 99 0.50 -0.39 -7.49
N MET A 100 -0.44 -0.65 -6.57
CA MET A 100 -0.61 0.18 -5.40
C MET A 100 0.66 0.23 -4.54
N ALA A 101 1.32 -0.90 -4.28
CA ALA A 101 2.57 -0.90 -3.52
C ALA A 101 3.70 -0.06 -4.18
N ARG A 102 3.66 0.12 -5.51
CA ARG A 102 4.57 0.98 -6.28
C ARG A 102 4.20 2.47 -6.26
N GLY A 103 3.11 2.84 -5.59
CA GLY A 103 2.66 4.25 -5.46
C GLY A 103 1.59 4.69 -6.45
N PHE A 104 1.14 3.82 -7.36
CA PHE A 104 0.02 4.15 -8.26
C PHE A 104 -1.29 4.29 -7.47
N THR A 105 -2.12 5.23 -7.88
CA THR A 105 -3.55 5.25 -7.53
C THR A 105 -4.27 4.33 -8.50
N VAL A 106 -4.88 3.25 -8.01
CA VAL A 106 -5.50 2.23 -8.86
C VAL A 106 -7.00 2.20 -8.61
N ASN A 107 -7.81 2.29 -9.67
CA ASN A 107 -9.27 2.24 -9.59
C ASN A 107 -9.89 3.23 -8.58
N GLY A 108 -9.24 4.38 -8.40
CA GLY A 108 -9.67 5.43 -7.47
C GLY A 108 -9.26 5.20 -6.02
N ASP A 109 -8.58 4.10 -5.68
CA ASP A 109 -8.09 3.86 -4.34
C ASP A 109 -6.90 4.78 -4.03
N THR A 110 -7.08 5.66 -3.05
CA THR A 110 -6.09 6.65 -2.59
C THR A 110 -5.44 6.27 -1.25
N THR A 111 -5.68 5.06 -0.75
CA THR A 111 -5.26 4.64 0.58
C THR A 111 -3.75 4.68 0.73
N THR A 112 -3.24 5.47 1.68
CA THR A 112 -1.82 5.50 2.03
C THR A 112 -1.68 5.30 3.52
N TRP A 113 -0.57 4.69 3.94
CA TRP A 113 -0.29 4.44 5.35
C TRP A 113 0.70 5.48 5.87
N ARG A 114 0.59 5.84 7.15
CA ARG A 114 1.55 6.73 7.82
C ARG A 114 1.88 6.16 9.19
N ILE A 115 3.12 6.35 9.60
CA ILE A 115 3.60 6.00 10.93
C ILE A 115 3.52 7.23 11.82
N TYR A 116 3.18 7.02 13.08
CA TYR A 116 3.16 8.07 14.10
C TYR A 116 3.72 7.54 15.41
N VAL A 117 4.27 8.46 16.20
CA VAL A 117 4.86 8.19 17.50
C VAL A 117 4.19 9.08 18.55
N ILE A 118 3.75 8.47 19.64
CA ILE A 118 3.20 9.15 20.81
C ILE A 118 4.18 8.94 21.96
N GLU A 119 4.63 10.02 22.57
CA GLU A 119 5.29 9.98 23.86
C GLU A 119 4.25 9.69 24.95
N LEU A 120 4.58 8.75 25.81
CA LEU A 120 3.75 8.30 26.91
C LEU A 120 4.33 8.73 28.25
N ASP A 121 3.45 8.98 29.22
CA ASP A 121 3.84 9.18 30.61
C ASP A 121 4.44 7.89 31.18
N ASN A 122 5.67 8.02 31.66
CA ASN A 122 6.47 6.96 32.27
C ASN A 122 6.61 7.12 33.79
N SER A 123 5.85 8.01 34.44
CA SER A 123 5.85 8.20 35.90
C SER A 123 5.66 6.90 36.69
N HIS A 124 4.90 5.95 36.14
CA HIS A 124 4.65 4.63 36.72
C HIS A 124 5.77 3.59 36.45
N ARG A 125 6.83 3.96 35.73
CA ARG A 125 7.96 3.09 35.35
C ARG A 125 9.29 3.68 35.82
N PRO A 126 9.67 3.46 37.09
CA PRO A 126 10.96 3.94 37.58
C PRO A 126 12.11 3.35 36.76
N GLY A 127 13.12 4.17 36.44
CA GLY A 127 14.27 3.78 35.62
C GLY A 127 14.02 3.73 34.11
N CYS A 128 12.80 4.01 33.64
CA CYS A 128 12.50 4.13 32.22
C CYS A 128 12.87 5.54 31.73
N PRO A 129 13.89 5.72 30.87
CA PRO A 129 14.32 7.06 30.42
C PRO A 129 13.31 7.72 29.47
N GLY A 130 12.35 6.95 28.95
CA GLY A 130 11.26 7.45 28.13
C GLY A 130 10.37 6.29 27.64
N TYR A 131 9.08 6.57 27.48
CA TYR A 131 8.08 5.60 27.08
C TYR A 131 7.33 6.07 25.84
N PHE A 132 7.23 5.23 24.81
CA PHE A 132 6.62 5.60 23.54
C PHE A 132 5.64 4.54 23.04
N TYR A 133 4.63 5.00 22.31
CA TYR A 133 3.78 4.16 21.47
C TYR A 133 4.06 4.47 20.00
N VAL A 134 4.31 3.43 19.21
CA VAL A 134 4.45 3.52 17.75
C VAL A 134 3.23 2.86 17.11
N GLY A 135 2.63 3.53 16.13
CA GLY A 135 1.47 3.04 15.43
C GLY A 135 1.50 3.39 13.95
N GLN A 136 0.69 2.68 13.16
CA GLN A 136 0.37 3.05 11.79
C GLN A 136 -1.11 3.40 11.59
N THR A 137 -1.42 4.16 10.54
CA THR A 137 -2.79 4.51 10.18
C THR A 137 -2.95 4.87 8.71
N THR A 138 -4.14 4.59 8.16
CA THR A 138 -4.57 5.07 6.84
C THR A 138 -5.31 6.42 6.90
N LYS A 139 -5.64 6.89 8.11
CA LYS A 139 -6.31 8.17 8.36
C LYS A 139 -5.32 9.34 8.36
N PRO A 140 -5.79 10.60 8.33
CA PRO A 140 -4.97 11.72 8.75
C PRO A 140 -4.37 11.45 10.14
N VAL A 141 -3.05 11.62 10.28
CA VAL A 141 -2.34 11.30 11.54
C VAL A 141 -2.93 12.10 12.71
N VAL A 142 -3.21 13.38 12.50
CA VAL A 142 -3.82 14.24 13.53
C VAL A 142 -5.13 13.65 14.05
N GLU A 143 -6.04 13.21 13.17
CA GLU A 143 -7.29 12.56 13.56
C GLU A 143 -7.03 11.28 14.38
N ARG A 144 -6.01 10.50 14.00
CA ARG A 144 -5.63 9.29 14.73
C ARG A 144 -5.05 9.60 16.11
N ILE A 145 -4.28 10.67 16.24
CA ILE A 145 -3.76 11.15 17.53
C ILE A 145 -4.92 11.57 18.44
N GLU A 146 -5.88 12.34 17.94
CA GLU A 146 -7.05 12.75 18.72
C GLU A 146 -7.93 11.56 19.13
N GLN A 147 -8.01 10.51 18.30
CA GLN A 147 -8.67 9.25 18.69
C GLN A 147 -8.04 8.62 19.93
N HIS A 148 -6.70 8.60 20.01
CA HIS A 148 -5.99 8.11 21.20
C HIS A 148 -6.14 9.05 22.37
N ARG A 149 -5.98 10.37 22.17
CA ARG A 149 -6.08 11.35 23.25
C ARG A 149 -7.46 11.30 23.93
N HIS A 150 -8.54 11.26 23.16
CA HIS A 150 -9.91 11.33 23.69
C HIS A 150 -10.55 9.96 23.95
N GLY A 151 -9.87 8.86 23.67
CA GLY A 151 -10.42 7.52 23.93
C GLY A 151 -11.64 7.21 23.07
N VAL A 152 -11.62 7.60 21.79
CA VAL A 152 -12.79 7.53 20.90
C VAL A 152 -13.28 6.09 20.68
N ARG A 153 -14.59 5.88 20.78
CA ARG A 153 -15.26 4.60 20.55
C ARG A 153 -16.16 4.67 19.31
N ARG A 154 -16.37 3.53 18.64
CA ARG A 154 -17.34 3.39 17.54
C ARG A 154 -18.18 2.14 17.76
N GLY A 155 -19.47 2.32 18.05
CA GLY A 155 -20.33 1.22 18.48
C GLY A 155 -19.75 0.54 19.71
N SER A 156 -19.59 -0.79 19.65
CA SER A 156 -18.98 -1.60 20.71
C SER A 156 -17.44 -1.61 20.68
N GLY A 157 -16.79 -1.06 19.66
CA GLY A 157 -15.33 -1.12 19.47
C GLY A 157 -14.57 0.12 19.96
N ILE A 158 -13.36 -0.09 20.51
CA ILE A 158 -12.41 0.99 20.78
C ILE A 158 -11.65 1.36 19.49
N LEU A 159 -11.49 2.66 19.22
CA LEU A 159 -10.67 3.14 18.09
C LEU A 159 -9.27 3.56 18.52
N TYR A 160 -8.87 3.31 19.76
CA TYR A 160 -7.58 3.72 20.32
C TYR A 160 -6.83 2.53 20.93
N SER A 161 -5.52 2.71 21.11
CA SER A 161 -4.68 1.82 21.91
C SER A 161 -4.84 2.21 23.38
N ARG A 162 -5.19 1.24 24.22
CA ARG A 162 -5.45 1.47 25.65
C ARG A 162 -4.28 2.17 26.34
N GLU A 163 -3.05 1.77 26.03
CA GLU A 163 -1.86 2.41 26.60
C GLU A 163 -1.65 3.82 26.06
N ALA A 164 -1.79 4.00 24.75
CA ALA A 164 -1.61 5.30 24.11
C ALA A 164 -2.62 6.33 24.62
N HIS A 165 -3.84 5.91 24.97
CA HIS A 165 -4.84 6.76 25.61
C HIS A 165 -4.54 6.97 27.10
N ARG A 166 -4.32 5.89 27.85
CA ARG A 166 -4.14 5.95 29.31
C ARG A 166 -2.95 6.80 29.73
N TYR A 167 -1.85 6.74 28.96
CA TYR A 167 -0.60 7.41 29.27
C TYR A 167 -0.26 8.49 28.25
N PHE A 168 -1.23 9.03 27.50
CA PHE A 168 -0.93 10.04 26.48
C PHE A 168 -0.20 11.24 27.09
N ARG A 169 1.02 11.53 26.63
CA ARG A 169 1.77 12.74 27.01
C ARG A 169 1.85 13.74 25.86
N ALA A 170 2.44 13.34 24.74
CA ALA A 170 2.62 14.23 23.60
C ALA A 170 2.67 13.47 22.27
N TRP A 171 2.19 14.08 21.18
CA TRP A 171 2.47 13.60 19.83
C TRP A 171 3.87 14.06 19.40
N ARG A 172 4.68 13.14 18.85
CA ARG A 172 6.06 13.38 18.42
C ARG A 172 6.22 13.23 16.89
N PRO A 173 5.75 14.20 16.08
CA PRO A 173 5.89 14.15 14.62
C PRO A 173 7.35 14.28 14.14
N ASP A 174 8.25 14.70 15.02
CA ASP A 174 9.70 14.77 14.81
C ASP A 174 10.38 13.40 14.79
N ILE A 175 9.71 12.35 15.29
CA ILE A 175 10.25 10.99 15.42
C ILE A 175 9.65 10.07 14.36
N GLY A 176 10.52 9.31 13.68
CA GLY A 176 10.12 8.26 12.74
C GLY A 176 10.20 8.69 11.27
N PRO A 177 9.73 7.83 10.35
CA PRO A 177 9.80 8.08 8.92
C PRO A 177 8.86 9.22 8.50
N LYS A 178 9.34 10.10 7.63
CA LYS A 178 8.55 11.17 7.04
C LYS A 178 7.84 10.67 5.78
N GLY A 179 6.57 11.00 5.65
CA GLY A 179 5.77 10.73 4.45
C GLY A 179 4.96 9.43 4.48
N PRO A 180 4.17 9.18 3.43
CA PRO A 180 3.31 8.01 3.34
C PRO A 180 4.03 6.75 2.84
N PHE A 181 3.50 5.60 3.23
CA PHE A 181 3.81 4.28 2.69
C PHE A 181 2.68 3.80 1.78
N PHE A 182 3.04 3.15 0.67
CA PHE A 182 2.08 2.74 -0.36
C PHE A 182 1.60 1.29 -0.24
N SER A 183 2.06 0.57 0.77
CA SER A 183 1.52 -0.74 1.14
C SER A 183 1.48 -0.87 2.65
N GLU A 184 0.54 -1.66 3.14
CA GLU A 184 0.46 -2.01 4.57
C GLU A 184 1.72 -2.73 5.03
N GLU A 185 2.24 -3.65 4.23
CA GLU A 185 3.48 -4.38 4.55
C GLU A 185 4.67 -3.43 4.75
N ALA A 186 4.85 -2.45 3.86
CA ALA A 186 5.93 -1.47 4.01
C ALA A 186 5.74 -0.59 5.25
N ALA A 187 4.49 -0.28 5.60
CA ALA A 187 4.17 0.49 6.79
C ALA A 187 4.40 -0.31 8.07
N LEU A 188 3.98 -1.58 8.15
CA LEU A 188 4.28 -2.48 9.27
C LEU A 188 5.79 -2.64 9.49
N GLN A 189 6.56 -2.79 8.41
CA GLN A 189 8.02 -2.84 8.49
C GLN A 189 8.60 -1.53 9.04
N ALA A 190 8.11 -0.39 8.58
CA ALA A 190 8.57 0.92 9.05
C ALA A 190 8.16 1.19 10.51
N GLU A 191 6.99 0.73 10.93
CA GLU A 191 6.52 0.76 12.32
C GLU A 191 7.47 -0.02 13.23
N SER A 192 7.76 -1.28 12.89
CA SER A 192 8.69 -2.12 13.65
C SER A 192 10.13 -1.59 13.65
N LEU A 193 10.63 -1.04 12.53
CA LEU A 193 11.94 -0.40 12.49
C LEU A 193 12.00 0.85 13.38
N THR A 194 10.91 1.62 13.46
CA THR A 194 10.81 2.79 14.34
C THR A 194 10.85 2.37 15.80
N ARG A 195 10.14 1.30 16.16
CA ARG A 195 10.22 0.70 17.49
C ARG A 195 11.64 0.26 17.84
N VAL A 196 12.27 -0.55 16.99
CA VAL A 196 13.64 -1.03 17.21
C VAL A 196 14.62 0.14 17.36
N MET A 197 14.44 1.21 16.58
CA MET A 197 15.26 2.42 16.70
C MET A 197 15.14 3.09 18.07
N LEU A 198 13.93 3.22 18.61
CA LEU A 198 13.67 3.82 19.92
C LEU A 198 14.17 2.93 21.07
N GLU A 199 13.95 1.62 21.01
CA GLU A 199 14.43 0.68 22.03
C GLU A 199 15.96 0.65 22.09
N ASN A 200 16.64 0.73 20.94
CA ASN A 200 18.10 0.82 20.91
C ASN A 200 18.65 2.12 21.50
N ARG A 201 17.82 3.15 21.70
CA ARG A 201 18.17 4.37 22.43
C ARG A 201 17.88 4.26 23.94
N GLY A 202 17.47 3.07 24.40
CA GLY A 202 17.14 2.80 25.80
C GLY A 202 15.70 3.10 26.20
N TYR A 203 14.84 3.49 25.25
CA TYR A 203 13.44 3.78 25.55
C TYR A 203 12.61 2.51 25.62
N THR A 204 11.55 2.55 26.42
CA THR A 204 10.51 1.51 26.36
C THR A 204 9.50 1.87 25.28
N VAL A 205 9.05 0.87 24.51
CA VAL A 205 8.15 1.10 23.38
C VAL A 205 7.04 0.06 23.36
N THR A 206 5.81 0.48 23.03
CA THR A 206 4.71 -0.43 22.66
C THR A 206 4.16 -0.14 21.27
N GLY A 207 3.45 -1.12 20.70
CA GLY A 207 3.07 -1.13 19.28
C GLY A 207 4.19 -1.62 18.35
N GLY A 208 3.99 -1.58 17.04
CA GLY A 208 4.98 -1.99 16.04
C GLY A 208 5.55 -3.40 16.20
N SER A 209 4.75 -4.37 16.63
CA SER A 209 5.20 -5.74 16.96
C SER A 209 5.19 -6.68 15.76
N GLU A 210 4.38 -6.39 14.74
CA GLU A 210 3.98 -7.30 13.66
C GLU A 210 5.14 -7.72 12.74
N ARG A 211 6.19 -6.89 12.64
CA ARG A 211 7.43 -7.16 11.89
C ARG A 211 8.67 -6.99 12.76
N TYR A 212 8.52 -7.14 14.08
CA TYR A 212 9.57 -6.83 15.05
C TYR A 212 10.78 -7.76 14.92
N GLU A 213 10.58 -9.08 14.87
CA GLU A 213 11.68 -10.05 14.72
C GLU A 213 12.49 -9.82 13.45
N TRP A 214 11.79 -9.59 12.33
CA TRP A 214 12.42 -9.21 11.07
C TRP A 214 13.23 -7.91 11.19
N ALA A 215 12.68 -6.90 11.86
CA ALA A 215 13.33 -5.60 12.03
C ALA A 215 14.60 -5.70 12.90
N GLN A 216 14.59 -6.53 13.95
CA GLN A 216 15.75 -6.82 14.77
C GLN A 216 16.86 -7.53 13.96
N GLY A 217 16.51 -8.58 13.21
CA GLY A 217 17.47 -9.35 12.40
C GLY A 217 18.15 -8.52 11.32
N ARG A 218 17.42 -7.59 10.69
CA ARG A 218 17.97 -6.71 9.65
C ARG A 218 19.08 -5.78 10.16
N ARG A 219 19.03 -5.39 11.44
CA ARG A 219 20.05 -4.52 12.04
C ARG A 219 21.28 -5.31 12.51
N GLN A 220 21.11 -6.57 12.94
CA GLN A 220 22.24 -7.44 13.29
C GLN A 220 23.15 -7.74 12.09
N LEU A 221 22.59 -7.79 10.88
CA LEU A 221 23.33 -7.96 9.63
C LEU A 221 24.18 -6.74 9.24
N ALA A 222 23.93 -5.56 9.81
CA ALA A 222 24.75 -4.37 9.62
C ALA A 222 25.98 -4.37 10.54
N ARG A 223 26.75 -5.46 10.57
CA ARG A 223 28.08 -5.48 11.22
C ARG A 223 28.99 -4.44 10.55
N PRO A 224 29.84 -3.73 11.31
CA PRO A 224 30.77 -2.76 10.75
C PRO A 224 31.66 -3.44 9.70
N ARG A 225 31.88 -2.75 8.57
CA ARG A 225 32.89 -3.19 7.59
C ARG A 225 34.22 -3.37 8.32
N PRO A 226 34.95 -4.49 8.10
CA PRO A 226 36.29 -4.63 8.65
C PRO A 226 37.16 -3.44 8.19
N PRO A 227 38.07 -2.95 9.04
CA PRO A 227 38.95 -1.85 8.69
C PRO A 227 39.69 -2.19 7.40
N ARG A 228 39.76 -1.23 6.47
CA ARG A 228 40.52 -1.40 5.22
C ARG A 228 41.98 -1.68 5.60
N PRO A 229 42.62 -2.71 5.01
CA PRO A 229 44.04 -2.95 5.23
C PRO A 229 44.85 -1.72 4.80
N PRO A 230 45.95 -1.40 5.50
CA PRO A 230 46.78 -0.27 5.15
C PRO A 230 47.29 -0.43 3.72
N ARG A 231 47.18 0.64 2.93
CA ARG A 231 47.77 0.70 1.59
C ARG A 231 49.28 0.64 1.75
N THR A 232 49.91 -0.39 1.21
CA THR A 232 51.36 -0.40 1.03
C THR A 232 51.73 0.71 0.03
N PRO A 233 52.67 1.60 0.37
CA PRO A 233 53.20 2.55 -0.59
C PRO A 233 53.97 1.78 -1.69
N SER A 234 53.70 2.14 -2.94
CA SER A 234 54.52 1.76 -4.11
C SER A 234 55.60 2.81 -4.34
#